data_AF-A0A7S0N495-F1
#
_entry.id   AF-A0A7S0N495-F1
#
_cell.length_a   1.000
_cell.length_b   1.000
_cell.length_c   1.000
_cell.angle_alpha   90.00
_cell.angle_beta   90.00
_cell.angle_gamma   90.00
#
_symmetry.space_group_name_H-M   'P 1'
#
loop_
_entity.id
_entity.type
_entity.pdbx_description
1 polymer ?
#
loop_
_entity_poly.entity_id
_entity_poly.type
_entity_poly.pdbx_seq_one_letter_code
_entity_poly.pdbx_strand_id
1 'polypeptide(L)'
;MCSQGKGLPQRSDYIILKFALVVLIASTDLVSSPVFAKEQREEDLSSLSVKSLKDALRSLGATCKACTERQELIDALRRARAAAADAPGGGGGNSGGKAAVKGQCRAKSTCNQGCQLCAAPASQDPAVCRAISFCHWAA
;
A
#
# COMPACT_ATOMS: atom_id res chain seq x y z
N MET A 1 -27.71 -1.41 32.97
CA MET A 1 -26.76 -1.95 33.97
C MET A 1 -25.71 -2.75 33.20
N CYS A 2 -24.49 -2.19 33.03
CA CYS A 2 -23.38 -2.88 32.38
C CYS A 2 -22.31 -3.15 33.44
N SER A 3 -22.00 -4.43 33.63
CA SER A 3 -21.10 -4.94 34.67
C SER A 3 -19.67 -4.45 34.49
N GLN A 4 -19.08 -3.94 35.57
CA GLN A 4 -17.65 -3.68 35.69
C GLN A 4 -16.90 -5.00 35.87
N GLY A 5 -16.14 -5.40 34.86
CA GLY A 5 -15.16 -6.50 34.95
C GLY A 5 -13.81 -5.97 35.37
N LYS A 6 -13.32 -6.43 36.53
CA LYS A 6 -12.00 -6.12 37.10
C LYS A 6 -10.87 -6.86 36.36
N GLY A 7 -9.78 -6.15 36.12
CA GLY A 7 -8.39 -6.56 36.36
C GLY A 7 -7.80 -7.73 35.57
N LEU A 8 -6.86 -7.42 34.67
CA LEU A 8 -5.74 -8.30 34.29
C LEU A 8 -4.46 -7.45 34.09
N PRO A 9 -3.27 -8.03 34.32
CA PRO A 9 -2.06 -7.32 34.72
C PRO A 9 -1.29 -6.64 33.57
N GLN A 10 -0.63 -5.54 33.96
CA GLN A 10 0.55 -4.88 33.36
C GLN A 10 1.21 -5.67 32.21
N ARG A 11 0.93 -5.22 30.99
CA ARG A 11 1.46 -5.78 29.72
C ARG A 11 2.49 -4.82 29.09
N SER A 12 3.17 -4.01 29.92
CA SER A 12 3.97 -2.86 29.47
C SER A 12 5.40 -3.23 29.05
N ASP A 13 5.99 -4.26 29.65
CA ASP A 13 7.42 -4.54 29.46
C ASP A 13 7.76 -5.38 28.20
N TYR A 14 6.76 -6.02 27.57
CA TYR A 14 6.98 -6.83 26.36
C TYR A 14 7.05 -6.01 25.06
N ILE A 15 6.58 -4.76 25.06
CA ILE A 15 6.56 -3.91 23.85
C ILE A 15 7.93 -3.30 23.60
N ILE A 16 8.64 -2.90 24.67
CA ILE A 16 9.93 -2.24 24.57
C ILE A 16 10.99 -3.20 23.99
N LEU A 17 11.00 -4.47 24.43
CA LEU A 17 11.93 -5.46 23.86
C LEU A 17 11.66 -5.79 22.38
N LYS A 18 10.40 -5.77 21.92
CA LYS A 18 10.08 -5.99 20.49
C LYS A 18 10.50 -4.81 19.61
N PHE A 19 10.36 -3.57 20.11
CA PHE A 19 10.81 -2.39 19.37
C PHE A 19 12.32 -2.36 19.19
N ALA A 20 13.09 -2.74 20.22
CA ALA A 20 14.55 -2.81 20.10
C ALA A 20 15.02 -3.82 19.04
N LEU A 21 14.34 -4.97 18.92
CA LEU A 21 14.67 -5.98 17.90
C LEU A 21 14.34 -5.52 16.48
N VAL A 22 13.23 -4.82 16.26
CA VAL A 22 12.86 -4.29 14.94
C VAL A 22 13.82 -3.17 14.49
N VAL A 23 14.29 -2.32 15.41
CA VAL A 23 15.27 -1.26 15.10
C VAL A 23 16.64 -1.83 14.73
N LEU A 24 17.05 -2.94 15.34
CA LEU A 24 18.29 -3.63 14.96
C LEU A 24 18.22 -4.28 13.57
N ILE A 25 17.08 -4.83 13.16
CA ILE A 25 16.91 -5.42 11.80
C ILE A 25 16.87 -4.32 10.72
N ALA A 26 16.36 -3.13 11.04
CA ALA A 26 16.32 -2.00 10.09
C ALA A 26 17.69 -1.33 9.87
N SER A 27 18.72 -1.69 10.65
CA SER A 27 20.05 -1.05 10.58
C SER A 27 21.06 -1.82 9.72
N THR A 28 20.73 -3.03 9.24
CA THR A 28 21.64 -3.83 8.39
C THR A 28 21.51 -3.60 6.89
N ASP A 29 20.60 -2.74 6.42
CA ASP A 29 20.45 -2.40 5.00
C ASP A 29 21.33 -1.23 4.53
N LEU A 30 22.37 -0.86 5.29
CA LEU A 30 23.36 0.14 4.86
C LEU A 30 24.57 -0.45 4.10
N VAL A 31 24.58 -1.75 3.79
CA VAL A 31 25.56 -2.34 2.86
C VAL A 31 24.84 -3.06 1.74
N SER A 32 24.34 -2.31 0.76
CA SER A 32 24.49 -2.70 -0.65
C SER A 32 24.12 -1.54 -1.58
N SER A 33 25.04 -0.61 -1.78
CA SER A 33 25.15 0.02 -3.09
C SER A 33 25.84 -0.99 -4.02
N PRO A 34 25.18 -1.33 -5.14
CA PRO A 34 25.74 -0.97 -6.44
C PRO A 34 24.66 -0.21 -7.23
N VAL A 35 24.77 1.10 -7.44
CA VAL A 35 25.64 1.73 -8.45
C VAL A 35 26.16 0.70 -9.47
N PHE A 36 25.30 0.05 -10.26
CA PHE A 36 25.58 -0.57 -11.58
C PHE A 36 24.35 -1.35 -12.08
N ALA A 37 23.22 -0.68 -12.33
CA ALA A 37 22.07 -1.31 -12.98
C ALA A 37 21.34 -0.38 -13.97
N LYS A 38 22.01 0.67 -14.46
CA LYS A 38 21.42 1.60 -15.43
C LYS A 38 21.73 1.25 -16.90
N GLU A 39 22.65 0.32 -17.16
CA GLU A 39 23.22 0.13 -18.51
C GLU A 39 23.00 -1.27 -19.13
N GLN A 40 22.12 -2.10 -18.56
CA GLN A 40 21.82 -3.45 -19.11
C GLN A 40 20.35 -3.67 -19.52
N ARG A 41 19.54 -2.63 -19.65
CA ARG A 41 18.09 -2.79 -19.93
C ARG A 41 17.58 -2.25 -21.26
N GLU A 42 18.46 -1.68 -22.09
CA GLU A 42 18.06 -1.22 -23.43
C GLU A 42 18.12 -2.33 -24.48
N GLU A 43 18.95 -3.36 -24.30
CA GLU A 43 19.38 -4.20 -25.43
C GLU A 43 18.38 -5.28 -25.88
N ASP A 44 17.24 -5.50 -25.20
CA ASP A 44 16.33 -6.60 -25.57
C ASP A 44 14.84 -6.25 -25.66
N LEU A 45 14.45 -4.97 -25.73
CA LEU A 45 13.03 -4.65 -25.97
C LEU A 45 12.54 -5.12 -27.34
N SER A 46 13.47 -5.20 -28.29
CA SER A 46 13.26 -5.65 -29.67
C SER A 46 13.24 -7.18 -29.83
N SER A 47 13.57 -7.98 -28.81
CA SER A 47 13.40 -9.44 -28.80
C SER A 47 12.14 -9.89 -28.05
N LEU A 48 11.57 -9.02 -27.20
CA LEU A 48 10.38 -9.33 -26.41
C LEU A 48 9.11 -9.47 -27.26
N SER A 49 8.29 -10.46 -26.93
CA SER A 49 6.97 -10.63 -27.53
C SER A 49 6.03 -9.46 -27.20
N VAL A 50 5.02 -9.21 -28.04
CA VAL A 50 3.98 -8.19 -27.79
C VAL A 50 3.29 -8.40 -26.44
N LYS A 51 3.11 -9.66 -26.03
CA LYS A 51 2.54 -10.02 -24.72
C LYS A 51 3.46 -9.55 -23.58
N SER A 52 4.73 -9.91 -23.66
CA SER A 52 5.75 -9.50 -22.68
C SER A 52 5.89 -7.99 -22.59
N LEU A 53 5.79 -7.26 -23.72
CA LEU A 53 5.81 -5.79 -23.74
C LEU A 53 4.60 -5.19 -23.02
N LYS A 54 3.39 -5.73 -23.24
CA LYS A 54 2.18 -5.29 -22.54
C LYS A 54 2.23 -5.57 -21.04
N ASP A 55 2.76 -6.73 -20.65
CA ASP A 55 2.93 -7.08 -19.24
C ASP A 55 3.97 -6.19 -18.55
N ALA A 56 5.08 -5.88 -19.24
CA ALA A 56 6.08 -4.93 -18.75
C ALA A 56 5.51 -3.51 -18.58
N LEU A 57 4.69 -3.04 -19.52
CA LEU A 57 3.98 -1.76 -19.39
C LEU A 57 3.07 -1.75 -18.16
N ARG A 58 2.25 -2.79 -17.98
CA ARG A 58 1.37 -2.92 -16.80
C ARG A 58 2.14 -2.94 -15.49
N SER A 59 3.31 -3.59 -15.46
CA SER A 59 4.16 -3.62 -14.26
C SER A 59 4.66 -2.22 -13.84
N LEU A 60 4.75 -1.30 -14.81
CA LEU A 60 5.09 0.10 -14.59
C LEU A 60 3.86 0.99 -14.35
N GLY A 61 2.66 0.41 -14.21
CA GLY A 61 1.41 1.15 -14.08
C GLY A 61 0.96 1.87 -15.35
N ALA A 62 1.62 1.62 -16.48
CA ALA A 62 1.27 2.21 -17.77
C ALA A 62 0.46 1.22 -18.62
N THR A 63 -0.55 1.71 -19.33
CA THR A 63 -1.27 0.90 -20.33
C THR A 63 -1.44 1.69 -21.61
N CYS A 64 -1.12 1.09 -22.74
CA CYS A 64 -1.40 1.68 -24.05
C CYS A 64 -2.53 0.91 -24.73
N LYS A 65 -3.76 1.44 -24.63
CA LYS A 65 -4.95 0.85 -25.29
C LYS A 65 -4.97 1.13 -26.79
N ALA A 66 -4.34 2.23 -27.21
CA ALA A 66 -4.30 2.66 -28.62
C ALA A 66 -3.11 2.10 -29.40
N CYS A 67 -2.14 1.46 -28.74
CA CYS A 67 -0.96 0.92 -29.43
C CYS A 67 -1.36 -0.34 -30.20
N THR A 68 -1.39 -0.24 -31.53
CA THR A 68 -1.67 -1.34 -32.46
C THR A 68 -0.38 -1.94 -32.98
N GLU A 69 0.68 -1.13 -33.08
CA GLU A 69 1.97 -1.56 -33.58
C GLU A 69 2.94 -1.92 -32.45
N ARG A 70 3.83 -2.88 -32.75
CA ARG A 70 4.85 -3.32 -31.79
C ARG A 70 5.77 -2.18 -31.39
N GLN A 71 6.13 -1.31 -32.35
CA GLN A 71 7.03 -0.19 -32.13
C GLN A 71 6.44 0.81 -31.11
N GLU A 72 5.14 1.09 -31.22
CA GLU A 72 4.44 1.99 -30.28
C GLU A 72 4.47 1.47 -28.83
N LEU A 73 4.39 0.14 -28.64
CA LEU A 73 4.51 -0.48 -27.32
C LEU A 73 5.92 -0.33 -26.74
N ILE A 74 6.95 -0.46 -27.58
CA ILE A 74 8.36 -0.27 -27.18
C ILE A 74 8.59 1.20 -26.77
N ASP A 75 8.10 2.15 -27.55
CA ASP A 75 8.25 3.58 -27.25
C ASP A 75 7.43 4.00 -26.01
N ALA A 76 6.24 3.44 -25.82
CA ALA A 76 5.49 3.61 -24.58
C ALA A 76 6.25 3.06 -23.37
N LEU A 77 6.88 1.89 -23.50
CA LEU A 77 7.63 1.26 -22.43
C LEU A 77 8.90 2.05 -22.07
N ARG A 78 9.61 2.58 -23.07
CA ARG A 78 10.75 3.48 -22.87
C ARG A 78 10.35 4.75 -22.10
N ARG A 79 9.24 5.39 -22.50
CA ARG A 79 8.70 6.57 -21.80
C ARG A 79 8.29 6.26 -20.37
N ALA A 80 7.62 5.13 -20.13
CA ALA A 80 7.22 4.71 -18.79
C ALA A 80 8.45 4.44 -17.90
N ARG A 81 9.51 3.85 -18.44
CA ARG A 81 10.78 3.63 -17.72
C ARG A 81 11.49 4.94 -17.39
N ALA A 82 11.55 5.88 -18.33
CA ALA A 82 12.13 7.20 -18.11
C ALA A 82 11.36 7.95 -17.00
N ALA A 83 10.03 7.98 -17.09
CA ALA A 83 9.18 8.60 -16.07
C ALA A 83 9.34 7.95 -14.68
N ALA A 84 9.56 6.63 -14.62
CA ALA A 84 9.84 5.93 -13.38
C ALA A 84 11.25 6.24 -12.82
N ALA A 85 12.22 6.53 -13.70
CA ALA A 85 13.59 6.85 -13.29
C ALA A 85 13.74 8.31 -12.82
N ASP A 86 12.97 9.24 -13.41
CA ASP A 86 12.93 10.65 -13.02
C ASP A 86 12.02 10.92 -11.81
N ALA A 87 11.25 9.93 -11.36
CA ALA A 87 10.49 10.03 -10.13
C ALA A 87 11.42 9.82 -8.91
N PRO A 88 11.75 10.85 -8.11
CA PRO A 88 12.52 10.67 -6.88
C PRO A 88 11.69 9.80 -5.91
N GLY A 89 12.06 8.53 -5.75
CA GLY A 89 11.50 7.65 -4.73
C GLY A 89 10.05 7.16 -4.97
N GLY A 90 9.56 7.12 -6.20
CA GLY A 90 8.21 6.67 -6.54
C GLY A 90 8.05 5.15 -6.61
N GLY A 91 8.57 4.41 -5.62
CA GLY A 91 8.27 2.99 -5.45
C GLY A 91 6.76 2.82 -5.27
N GLY A 92 6.17 1.88 -6.02
CA GLY A 92 4.73 1.58 -6.02
C GLY A 92 4.16 1.46 -4.61
N GLY A 93 3.53 2.54 -4.16
CA GLY A 93 2.76 2.61 -2.94
C GLY A 93 1.31 2.84 -3.32
N ASN A 94 0.61 1.78 -3.72
CA ASN A 94 -0.84 1.75 -3.71
C ASN A 94 -1.31 1.66 -2.23
N SER A 95 -0.92 2.65 -1.43
CA SER A 95 -1.42 2.90 -0.09
C SER A 95 -2.09 4.24 -0.18
N GLY A 96 -3.40 4.22 -0.39
CA GLY A 96 -4.22 5.42 -0.31
C GLY A 96 -3.86 6.15 0.97
N GLY A 97 -3.15 7.26 0.84
CA GLY A 97 -2.87 8.18 1.91
C GLY A 97 -4.21 8.72 2.38
N LYS A 98 -4.81 8.02 3.34
CA LYS A 98 -5.84 8.60 4.19
C LYS A 98 -5.13 9.72 4.92
N ALA A 99 -5.23 10.93 4.36
CA ALA A 99 -5.10 12.17 5.11
C ALA A 99 -5.71 11.90 6.48
N ALA A 100 -4.95 12.11 7.57
CA ALA A 100 -5.34 11.77 8.93
C ALA A 100 -6.78 12.19 9.18
N VAL A 101 -7.72 11.27 8.98
CA VAL A 101 -9.13 11.58 9.08
C VAL A 101 -9.33 11.66 10.58
N LYS A 102 -9.48 12.89 11.09
CA LYS A 102 -9.93 13.11 12.45
C LYS A 102 -11.34 12.52 12.53
N GLY A 103 -11.38 11.28 12.98
CA GLY A 103 -12.61 10.55 13.19
C GLY A 103 -12.40 9.04 13.15
N GLN A 104 -13.27 8.33 13.86
CA GLN A 104 -13.25 6.88 13.96
C GLN A 104 -14.66 6.33 13.77
N CYS A 105 -14.75 5.18 13.11
CA CYS A 105 -16.02 4.49 12.98
C CYS A 105 -16.44 3.88 14.31
N ARG A 106 -17.65 4.17 14.78
CA ARG A 106 -18.21 3.66 16.04
C ARG A 106 -19.52 2.95 15.83
N ALA A 107 -19.74 1.87 16.58
CA ALA A 107 -21.03 1.20 16.61
C ALA A 107 -22.11 2.15 17.18
N LYS A 108 -23.30 2.13 16.61
CA LYS A 108 -24.50 2.71 17.21
C LYS A 108 -24.91 1.87 18.41
N SER A 109 -25.65 2.46 19.35
CA SER A 109 -26.20 1.76 20.52
C SER A 109 -27.14 0.60 20.14
N THR A 110 -27.66 0.57 18.92
CA THR A 110 -28.52 -0.49 18.38
C THR A 110 -27.76 -1.65 17.73
N CYS A 111 -26.42 -1.63 17.71
CA CYS A 111 -25.64 -2.69 17.09
C CYS A 111 -25.58 -3.95 17.96
N ASN A 112 -26.32 -4.99 17.58
CA ASN A 112 -26.31 -6.30 18.25
C ASN A 112 -25.26 -7.29 17.69
N GLN A 113 -24.58 -6.93 16.59
CA GLN A 113 -23.62 -7.79 15.88
C GLN A 113 -22.19 -7.72 16.46
N GLY A 114 -22.00 -7.03 17.58
CA GLY A 114 -20.70 -6.82 18.22
C GLY A 114 -19.86 -5.73 17.54
N CYS A 115 -19.08 -4.99 18.34
CA CYS A 115 -18.31 -3.83 17.89
C CYS A 115 -17.15 -4.17 16.93
N GLN A 116 -16.92 -5.45 16.61
CA GLN A 116 -15.78 -5.87 15.81
C GLN A 116 -15.87 -5.43 14.35
N LEU A 117 -17.08 -5.31 13.78
CA LEU A 117 -17.23 -4.79 12.42
C LEU A 117 -16.77 -3.33 12.33
N CYS A 118 -17.23 -2.45 13.22
CA CYS A 118 -16.85 -1.04 13.18
C CYS A 118 -15.38 -0.80 13.57
N ALA A 119 -14.77 -1.72 14.33
CA ALA A 119 -13.35 -1.66 14.70
C ALA A 119 -12.42 -2.20 13.61
N ALA A 120 -12.94 -2.92 12.61
CA ALA A 120 -12.13 -3.48 11.54
C ALA A 120 -11.42 -2.35 10.74
N PRO A 121 -10.16 -2.56 10.31
CA PRO A 121 -9.42 -1.56 9.54
C PRO A 121 -10.16 -1.11 8.26
N ALA A 122 -10.88 -2.04 7.61
CA ALA A 122 -11.69 -1.74 6.43
C ALA A 122 -12.84 -0.74 6.72
N SER A 123 -13.34 -0.70 7.96
CA SER A 123 -14.43 0.19 8.38
C SER A 123 -13.94 1.56 8.89
N GLN A 124 -12.63 1.77 9.01
CA GLN A 124 -12.04 3.09 9.32
C GLN A 124 -12.04 4.04 8.10
N ASP A 125 -12.87 3.75 7.10
CA ASP A 125 -13.18 4.64 6.01
C ASP A 125 -14.56 5.30 6.24
N PRO A 126 -14.68 6.63 6.14
CA PRO A 126 -15.95 7.31 6.38
C PRO A 126 -17.05 6.89 5.39
N ALA A 127 -16.72 6.55 4.15
CA ALA A 127 -17.68 6.03 3.19
C ALA A 127 -18.15 4.62 3.58
N VAL A 128 -17.21 3.74 3.95
CA VAL A 128 -17.53 2.37 4.39
C VAL A 128 -18.34 2.39 5.70
N CYS A 129 -17.95 3.21 6.66
CA CYS A 129 -18.64 3.34 7.95
C CYS A 129 -20.09 3.81 7.79
N ARG A 130 -20.35 4.76 6.87
CA ARG A 130 -21.70 5.26 6.56
C ARG A 130 -22.55 4.24 5.81
N ALA A 131 -21.92 3.35 5.04
CA ALA A 131 -22.61 2.25 4.36
C ALA A 131 -23.09 1.17 5.33
N ILE A 132 -22.45 1.02 6.50
CA ILE A 132 -22.87 0.06 7.53
C ILE A 132 -23.98 0.69 8.39
N SER A 133 -25.22 0.22 8.23
CA SER A 133 -26.40 0.79 8.90
C SER A 133 -26.28 0.90 10.42
N PHE A 134 -25.49 0.03 11.05
CA PHE A 134 -25.28 -0.07 12.49
C PHE A 134 -24.03 0.67 13.01
N CYS A 135 -23.23 1.27 12.13
CA CYS A 135 -22.10 2.13 12.54
C CYS A 135 -22.40 3.61 12.25
N HIS A 136 -21.62 4.50 12.84
CA HIS A 136 -21.61 5.93 12.53
C HIS A 136 -20.19 6.49 12.61
N TRP A 137 -19.92 7.53 11.84
CA TRP A 137 -18.63 8.21 11.86
C TRP A 137 -18.63 9.27 12.97
N ALA A 138 -17.72 9.15 13.94
CA ALA A 138 -17.48 10.17 14.94
C ALA A 138 -16.24 10.97 14.53
N ALA A 139 -16.41 12.24 14.15
CA ALA A 139 -15.32 13.15 13.78
C ALA A 139 -14.64 13.76 15.02
#